data_AF-A0A2D6SV53-F1
#
_entry.id   AF-A0A2D6SV53-F1
#
_cell.length_a   1.000
_cell.length_b   1.000
_cell.length_c   1.000
_cell.angle_alpha   90.00
_cell.angle_beta   90.00
_cell.angle_gamma   90.00
#
_symmetry.space_group_name_H-M   'P 1'
#
loop_
_entity.id
_entity.type
_entity.pdbx_description
1 polymer ?
#
loop_
_entity_poly.entity_id
_entity_poly.type
_entity_poly.pdbx_seq_one_letter_code
_entity_poly.pdbx_strand_id
1 'polypeptide(L)'
;LPALANVNTTARLTEVRTEMTQMEAALAGFKAEYNTYPPSSLSLDPANPRTKSILRSIWPKIKFDNSTLEVLDYSGTLDGASCLVFFLAGRDQNGFSKNPKYPFLATGKNRVPPFFVFDNARLEDNELASSSTVTFKEFLSPFPGQNKPYLYFSAYNGKGYKRDDNSDHMNRPYYQEKSSSGVLSKPYNPSSYQLITPGADNKHGKGGLYDPQASDPVEANSDSARAAEWDNITNFASQPELVPQ
;
A
#
# COMPACT_ATOMS: atom_id res chain seq x y z
N LEU A 1 5.93 -32.97 12.55
CA LEU A 1 6.42 -32.20 13.72
C LEU A 1 5.60 -30.91 13.83
N PRO A 2 4.47 -30.92 14.56
CA PRO A 2 3.56 -29.77 14.66
C PRO A 2 4.18 -28.53 15.31
N ALA A 3 5.06 -28.73 16.30
CA ALA A 3 5.71 -27.63 17.01
C ALA A 3 6.62 -26.75 16.12
N LEU A 4 7.30 -27.34 15.12
CA LEU A 4 8.16 -26.59 14.20
C LEU A 4 7.36 -25.72 13.22
N ALA A 5 6.17 -26.16 12.83
CA ALA A 5 5.30 -25.38 11.95
C ALA A 5 4.83 -24.09 12.67
N ASN A 6 4.46 -24.20 13.95
CA ASN A 6 3.99 -23.05 14.73
C ASN A 6 5.09 -22.00 14.97
N VAL A 7 6.32 -22.43 15.27
CA VAL A 7 7.45 -21.51 15.50
C VAL A 7 7.76 -20.69 14.24
N ASN A 8 7.73 -21.31 13.06
CA ASN A 8 7.94 -20.61 11.81
C ASN A 8 6.86 -19.57 11.54
N THR A 9 5.58 -19.90 11.81
CA THR A 9 4.47 -18.95 11.64
C THR A 9 4.62 -17.75 12.56
N THR A 10 4.91 -17.94 13.85
CA THR A 10 5.11 -16.84 14.80
C THR A 10 6.28 -15.94 14.42
N ALA A 11 7.40 -16.53 13.96
CA ALA A 11 8.55 -15.76 13.48
C ALA A 11 8.17 -14.88 12.28
N ARG A 12 7.42 -15.41 11.30
CA ARG A 12 6.97 -14.64 10.12
C ARG A 12 5.95 -13.56 10.48
N LEU A 13 5.03 -13.83 11.40
CA LEU A 13 4.11 -12.81 11.92
C LEU A 13 4.88 -11.64 12.56
N THR A 14 5.94 -11.96 13.30
CA THR A 14 6.80 -10.95 13.93
C THR A 14 7.57 -10.14 12.88
N GLU A 15 8.08 -10.80 11.84
CA GLU A 15 8.76 -10.15 10.70
C GLU A 15 7.81 -9.19 9.98
N VAL A 16 6.60 -9.62 9.61
CA VAL A 16 5.57 -8.77 8.98
C VAL A 16 5.28 -7.53 9.84
N ARG A 17 5.07 -7.70 11.15
CA ARG A 17 4.78 -6.57 12.05
C ARG A 17 5.95 -5.60 12.15
N THR A 18 7.16 -6.12 12.16
CA THR A 18 8.38 -5.31 12.17
C THR A 18 8.48 -4.48 10.88
N GLU A 19 8.25 -5.10 9.73
CA GLU A 19 8.22 -4.41 8.43
C GLU A 19 7.13 -3.36 8.35
N MET A 20 5.91 -3.66 8.80
CA MET A 20 4.82 -2.69 8.85
C MET A 20 5.16 -1.50 9.72
N THR A 21 5.75 -1.72 10.89
CA THR A 21 6.21 -0.63 11.78
C THR A 21 7.26 0.24 11.09
N GLN A 22 8.20 -0.36 10.36
CA GLN A 22 9.21 0.37 9.59
C GLN A 22 8.59 1.15 8.43
N MET A 23 7.61 0.58 7.72
CA MET A 23 6.86 1.27 6.66
C MET A 23 6.02 2.43 7.23
N GLU A 24 5.43 2.29 8.41
CA GLU A 24 4.73 3.38 9.10
C GLU A 24 5.67 4.55 9.41
N ALA A 25 6.87 4.24 9.92
CA ALA A 25 7.91 5.26 10.15
C ALA A 25 8.35 5.93 8.85
N ALA A 26 8.51 5.17 7.77
CA ALA A 26 8.83 5.70 6.44
C ALA A 26 7.71 6.61 5.89
N LEU A 27 6.45 6.22 6.04
CA LEU A 27 5.28 7.03 5.66
C LEU A 27 5.17 8.31 6.49
N ALA A 28 5.49 8.25 7.79
CA ALA A 28 5.60 9.41 8.64
C ALA A 28 6.74 10.35 8.19
N GLY A 29 7.90 9.79 7.81
CA GLY A 29 9.01 10.54 7.22
C GLY A 29 8.64 11.22 5.90
N PHE A 30 7.95 10.52 5.01
CA PHE A 30 7.43 11.09 3.76
C PHE A 30 6.47 12.25 4.04
N LYS A 31 5.54 12.07 5.00
CA LYS A 31 4.62 13.14 5.40
C LYS A 31 5.34 14.33 6.02
N ALA A 32 6.39 14.11 6.80
CA ALA A 32 7.18 15.21 7.36
C ALA A 32 7.88 16.03 6.26
N GLU A 33 8.41 15.37 5.23
CA GLU A 33 9.09 16.02 4.10
C GLU A 33 8.10 16.77 3.17
N TYR A 34 6.96 16.15 2.85
CA TYR A 34 6.06 16.65 1.81
C TYR A 34 4.70 17.14 2.32
N ASN A 35 4.49 17.16 3.63
CA ASN A 35 3.25 17.59 4.30
C ASN A 35 1.98 16.83 3.84
N THR A 36 2.12 15.64 3.28
CA THR A 36 1.04 14.75 2.88
C THR A 36 1.52 13.30 2.86
N TYR A 37 0.63 12.34 3.08
CA TYR A 37 0.94 10.94 2.78
C TYR A 37 0.97 10.70 1.26
N PRO A 38 1.65 9.63 0.79
CA PRO A 38 1.56 9.20 -0.59
C PRO A 38 0.11 8.99 -1.07
N PRO A 39 -0.17 9.15 -2.37
CA PRO A 39 -1.43 8.68 -2.94
C PRO A 39 -1.44 7.15 -2.99
N SER A 40 -2.63 6.54 -3.02
CA SER A 40 -2.79 5.10 -3.31
C SER A 40 -3.20 4.84 -4.76
N SER A 41 -3.22 5.85 -5.61
CA SER A 41 -3.35 5.68 -7.05
C SER A 41 -2.82 6.90 -7.79
N LEU A 42 -2.06 6.65 -8.85
CA LEU A 42 -1.50 7.70 -9.69
C LEU A 42 -1.53 7.27 -11.16
N SER A 43 -2.36 7.93 -11.96
CA SER A 43 -2.30 7.79 -13.42
C SER A 43 -1.05 8.51 -13.93
N LEU A 44 -0.32 7.90 -14.85
CA LEU A 44 0.89 8.49 -15.43
C LEU A 44 0.62 9.31 -16.68
N ASP A 45 -0.64 9.40 -17.08
CA ASP A 45 -1.07 10.31 -18.12
C ASP A 45 -0.80 11.77 -17.68
N PRO A 46 0.13 12.48 -18.35
CA PRO A 46 0.44 13.87 -18.03
C PRO A 46 -0.72 14.81 -18.39
N ALA A 47 -1.75 14.38 -19.11
CA ALA A 47 -2.97 15.14 -19.33
C ALA A 47 -3.94 15.04 -18.14
N ASN A 48 -3.84 13.99 -17.31
CA ASN A 48 -4.79 13.72 -16.24
C ASN A 48 -4.77 14.81 -15.15
N PRO A 49 -5.88 15.57 -14.97
CA PRO A 49 -5.93 16.67 -14.01
C PRO A 49 -5.83 16.20 -12.54
N ARG A 50 -6.28 14.98 -12.22
CA ARG A 50 -6.14 14.40 -10.88
C ARG A 50 -4.67 14.18 -10.55
N THR A 51 -3.92 13.55 -11.47
CA THR A 51 -2.47 13.34 -11.32
C THR A 51 -1.75 14.66 -11.10
N LYS A 52 -2.07 15.69 -11.90
CA LYS A 52 -1.48 17.03 -11.72
C LYS A 52 -1.75 17.59 -10.33
N SER A 53 -3.00 17.47 -9.87
CA SER A 53 -3.41 17.96 -8.55
C SER A 53 -2.67 17.24 -7.42
N ILE A 54 -2.60 15.91 -7.47
CA ILE A 54 -1.88 15.09 -6.49
C ILE A 54 -0.39 15.45 -6.48
N LEU A 55 0.27 15.44 -7.64
CA LEU A 55 1.71 15.72 -7.72
C LEU A 55 2.04 17.16 -7.31
N ARG A 56 1.17 18.14 -7.58
CA ARG A 56 1.33 19.51 -7.07
C ARG A 56 1.12 19.63 -5.56
N SER A 57 0.34 18.73 -4.96
CA SER A 57 0.20 18.72 -3.49
C SER A 57 1.47 18.23 -2.79
N ILE A 58 2.27 17.39 -3.45
CA ILE A 58 3.56 16.88 -2.96
C ILE A 58 4.70 17.84 -3.35
N TRP A 59 4.73 18.24 -4.63
CA TRP A 59 5.75 19.12 -5.22
C TRP A 59 5.08 20.34 -5.90
N PRO A 60 4.84 21.44 -5.18
CA PRO A 60 4.06 22.58 -5.70
C PRO A 60 4.62 23.24 -6.97
N LYS A 61 5.94 23.11 -7.22
CA LYS A 61 6.63 23.71 -8.37
C LYS A 61 6.87 22.72 -9.51
N ILE A 62 6.32 21.51 -9.43
CA ILE A 62 6.50 20.48 -10.45
C ILE A 62 6.01 21.00 -11.81
N LYS A 63 6.81 20.74 -12.85
CA LYS A 63 6.39 20.98 -14.23
C LYS A 63 5.70 19.72 -14.79
N PHE A 64 4.90 19.90 -15.83
CA PHE A 64 4.28 18.80 -16.57
C PHE A 64 4.65 18.94 -18.04
N ASP A 65 5.95 19.14 -18.27
CA ASP A 65 6.52 19.09 -19.60
C ASP A 65 7.03 17.66 -19.86
N ASN A 66 7.35 17.40 -21.13
CA ASN A 66 7.87 16.13 -21.59
C ASN A 66 9.05 15.64 -20.70
N SER A 67 9.93 16.52 -20.25
CA SER A 67 11.06 16.14 -19.37
C SER A 67 10.72 15.79 -17.91
N THR A 68 9.50 16.00 -17.43
CA THR A 68 9.10 15.64 -16.05
C THR A 68 8.48 14.25 -15.93
N LEU A 69 7.64 13.86 -16.90
CA LEU A 69 6.91 12.59 -16.89
C LEU A 69 7.27 11.66 -18.06
N GLU A 70 7.89 12.11 -19.16
CA GLU A 70 8.50 11.16 -20.12
C GLU A 70 9.79 10.56 -19.56
N VAL A 71 10.40 11.22 -18.58
CA VAL A 71 11.52 10.63 -17.81
C VAL A 71 11.08 9.36 -17.10
N LEU A 72 9.79 9.22 -16.82
CA LEU A 72 9.19 8.00 -16.35
C LEU A 72 9.09 6.98 -17.52
N ASP A 73 8.81 7.36 -18.76
CA ASP A 73 8.64 6.44 -19.92
C ASP A 73 7.56 5.36 -19.68
N TYR A 74 6.74 5.58 -18.64
CA TYR A 74 5.71 4.66 -18.18
C TYR A 74 4.36 5.17 -18.69
N SER A 75 3.60 4.31 -19.35
CA SER A 75 2.15 4.48 -19.52
C SER A 75 1.44 3.57 -18.51
N GLY A 76 0.42 4.08 -17.83
CA GLY A 76 -0.39 3.24 -16.93
C GLY A 76 -0.88 3.98 -15.69
N THR A 77 -1.30 3.19 -14.71
CA THR A 77 -1.73 3.67 -13.39
C THR A 77 -0.98 2.87 -12.34
N LEU A 78 -0.34 3.54 -11.39
CA LEU A 78 0.12 2.92 -10.17
C LEU A 78 -1.11 2.71 -9.29
N ASP A 79 -1.30 1.48 -8.84
CA ASP A 79 -2.24 1.14 -7.78
C ASP A 79 -1.61 1.40 -6.39
N GLY A 80 -2.31 1.04 -5.32
CA GLY A 80 -1.87 1.31 -3.97
C GLY A 80 -0.57 0.59 -3.60
N ALA A 81 -0.47 -0.70 -3.94
CA ALA A 81 0.74 -1.49 -3.72
C ALA A 81 1.96 -0.88 -4.45
N SER A 82 1.80 -0.53 -5.73
CA SER A 82 2.84 0.11 -6.53
C SER A 82 3.18 1.51 -6.04
N CYS A 83 2.19 2.29 -5.63
CA CYS A 83 2.40 3.62 -5.06
C CYS A 83 3.22 3.55 -3.77
N LEU A 84 2.99 2.55 -2.91
CA LEU A 84 3.75 2.38 -1.68
C LEU A 84 5.24 2.25 -1.97
N VAL A 85 5.61 1.35 -2.89
CA VAL A 85 7.02 1.15 -3.28
C VAL A 85 7.58 2.40 -3.95
N PHE A 86 6.88 2.95 -4.95
CA PHE A 86 7.36 4.10 -5.70
C PHE A 86 7.60 5.33 -4.83
N PHE A 87 6.67 5.66 -3.92
CA PHE A 87 6.77 6.86 -3.09
C PHE A 87 7.69 6.70 -1.87
N LEU A 88 7.89 5.49 -1.35
CA LEU A 88 8.83 5.28 -0.25
C LEU A 88 10.26 5.03 -0.74
N ALA A 89 10.45 4.36 -1.87
CA ALA A 89 11.77 4.08 -2.43
C ALA A 89 12.27 5.19 -3.36
N GLY A 90 11.35 5.93 -3.98
CA GLY A 90 11.64 6.78 -5.13
C GLY A 90 11.88 5.97 -6.40
N ARG A 91 12.15 6.71 -7.49
CA ARG A 91 12.47 6.10 -8.77
C ARG A 91 13.71 5.21 -8.65
N ASP A 92 13.64 3.99 -9.16
CA ASP A 92 14.73 3.00 -9.15
C ASP A 92 15.29 2.75 -7.74
N GLN A 93 14.47 2.96 -6.70
CA GLN A 93 14.85 2.90 -5.28
C GLN A 93 15.98 3.88 -4.87
N ASN A 94 16.14 4.98 -5.59
CA ASN A 94 17.18 5.99 -5.35
C ASN A 94 16.62 7.31 -4.78
N GLY A 95 15.40 7.30 -4.25
CA GLY A 95 14.71 8.48 -3.72
C GLY A 95 14.36 9.50 -4.79
N PHE A 96 14.09 10.75 -4.37
CA PHE A 96 13.63 11.83 -5.25
C PHE A 96 14.65 12.94 -5.41
N SER A 97 14.70 13.56 -6.58
CA SER A 97 15.50 14.76 -6.81
C SER A 97 15.01 15.91 -5.91
N LYS A 98 15.94 16.66 -5.30
CA LYS A 98 15.58 17.89 -4.56
C LYS A 98 15.20 19.06 -5.48
N ASN A 99 15.31 18.91 -6.80
CA ASN A 99 14.83 19.91 -7.74
C ASN A 99 13.30 19.85 -7.80
N PRO A 100 12.58 20.85 -7.25
CA PRO A 100 11.12 20.76 -7.10
C PRO A 100 10.38 20.88 -8.44
N LYS A 101 11.06 21.27 -9.52
CA LYS A 101 10.49 21.28 -10.88
C LYS A 101 10.52 19.90 -11.53
N TYR A 102 11.46 19.04 -11.12
CA TYR A 102 11.77 17.76 -11.75
C TYR A 102 12.10 16.69 -10.67
N PRO A 103 11.13 16.30 -9.83
CA PRO A 103 11.36 15.38 -8.70
C PRO A 103 11.76 13.96 -9.14
N PHE A 104 11.41 13.56 -10.37
CA PHE A 104 11.64 12.21 -10.90
C PHE A 104 12.93 12.04 -11.73
N LEU A 105 13.79 13.07 -11.81
CA LEU A 105 15.09 12.92 -12.48
C LEU A 105 15.86 11.77 -11.83
N ALA A 106 16.32 10.80 -12.63
CA ALA A 106 17.13 9.68 -12.14
C ALA A 106 18.55 10.14 -11.77
N THR A 107 19.10 11.08 -12.56
CA THR A 107 20.47 11.55 -12.42
C THR A 107 20.59 12.73 -11.44
N GLY A 108 21.71 12.82 -10.74
CA GLY A 108 22.09 13.97 -9.91
C GLY A 108 22.44 13.60 -8.47
N LYS A 109 23.36 14.35 -7.85
CA LYS A 109 23.87 14.07 -6.49
C LYS A 109 22.99 14.64 -5.36
N ASN A 110 22.06 15.55 -5.65
CA ASN A 110 21.25 16.23 -4.64
C ASN A 110 19.83 15.65 -4.59
N ARG A 111 19.65 14.62 -3.76
CA ARG A 111 18.40 13.84 -3.65
C ARG A 111 17.92 13.77 -2.20
N VAL A 112 16.61 13.64 -2.03
CA VAL A 112 16.03 13.07 -0.81
C VAL A 112 16.24 11.55 -0.92
N PRO A 113 16.90 10.90 0.06
CA PRO A 113 17.10 9.45 0.01
C PRO A 113 15.77 8.70 0.08
N PRO A 114 15.74 7.39 -0.24
CA PRO A 114 14.60 6.54 0.05
C PRO A 114 14.17 6.66 1.51
N PHE A 115 12.86 6.71 1.76
CA PHE A 115 12.27 6.62 3.09
C PHE A 115 12.23 5.18 3.60
N PHE A 116 12.22 4.22 2.69
CA PHE A 116 12.26 2.79 2.97
C PHE A 116 13.17 2.10 1.94
N VAL A 117 13.98 1.14 2.39
CA VAL A 117 14.83 0.31 1.53
C VAL A 117 14.16 -1.04 1.38
N PHE A 118 13.61 -1.31 0.20
CA PHE A 118 12.94 -2.58 -0.05
C PHE A 118 13.94 -3.69 -0.36
N ASP A 119 13.60 -4.90 0.07
CA ASP A 119 14.35 -6.09 -0.31
C ASP A 119 14.06 -6.45 -1.78
N ASN A 120 15.08 -6.34 -2.62
CA ASN A 120 14.99 -6.64 -4.05
C ASN A 120 14.50 -8.06 -4.34
N ALA A 121 14.74 -9.02 -3.45
CA ALA A 121 14.28 -10.40 -3.64
C ALA A 121 12.75 -10.55 -3.51
N ARG A 122 12.06 -9.54 -2.97
CA ARG A 122 10.59 -9.50 -2.79
C ARG A 122 9.91 -8.40 -3.59
N LEU A 123 10.65 -7.72 -4.47
CA LEU A 123 10.06 -6.79 -5.41
C LEU A 123 9.65 -7.54 -6.66
N GLU A 124 8.35 -7.68 -6.86
CA GLU A 124 7.78 -8.24 -8.08
C GLU A 124 7.26 -7.14 -8.99
N ASP A 125 7.31 -7.39 -10.28
CA ASP A 125 6.62 -6.56 -11.25
C ASP A 125 5.11 -6.75 -11.11
N ASN A 126 4.34 -5.66 -11.14
CA ASN A 126 2.89 -5.76 -11.25
C ASN A 126 2.55 -6.35 -12.63
N GLU A 127 2.44 -7.68 -12.69
CA GLU A 127 2.13 -8.43 -13.91
C GLU A 127 0.70 -8.18 -14.42
N LEU A 128 -0.17 -7.54 -13.62
CA LEU A 128 -1.57 -7.30 -13.97
C LEU A 128 -1.75 -6.06 -14.87
N ALA A 129 -0.70 -5.25 -15.06
CA ALA A 129 -0.64 -4.23 -16.11
C ALA A 129 -0.48 -4.87 -17.49
N SER A 130 -1.53 -5.56 -17.95
CA SER A 130 -1.60 -6.42 -19.16
C SER A 130 -1.28 -5.77 -20.52
N SER A 131 -0.73 -4.55 -20.57
CA SER A 131 -0.36 -3.90 -21.83
C SER A 131 0.78 -2.90 -21.77
N SER A 132 1.41 -2.65 -20.62
CA SER A 132 2.52 -1.69 -20.55
C SER A 132 3.86 -2.41 -20.66
N THR A 133 4.76 -1.88 -21.50
CA THR A 133 6.18 -2.25 -21.55
C THR A 133 6.94 -1.95 -20.26
N VAL A 134 6.23 -1.45 -19.24
CA VAL A 134 6.82 -0.98 -18.01
C VAL A 134 5.91 -1.35 -16.85
N THR A 135 6.49 -2.03 -15.89
CA THR A 135 5.85 -2.59 -14.71
C THR A 135 6.32 -1.83 -13.48
N PHE A 136 5.39 -1.50 -12.60
CA PHE A 136 5.74 -0.95 -11.30
C PHE A 136 6.01 -2.08 -10.33
N LYS A 137 6.96 -1.86 -9.42
CA LYS A 137 7.28 -2.84 -8.40
C LYS A 137 6.25 -2.81 -7.29
N GLU A 138 5.82 -3.98 -6.88
CA GLU A 138 5.06 -4.23 -5.65
C GLU A 138 5.96 -4.98 -4.66
N PHE A 139 5.67 -4.86 -3.37
CA PHE A 139 6.49 -5.48 -2.33
C PHE A 139 5.76 -6.63 -1.66
N LEU A 140 6.29 -7.84 -1.83
CA LEU A 140 5.68 -9.06 -1.31
C LEU A 140 5.86 -9.21 0.20
N SER A 141 4.84 -9.80 0.83
CA SER A 141 4.90 -10.21 2.24
C SER A 141 5.91 -11.37 2.43
N PRO A 142 6.65 -11.45 3.57
CA PRO A 142 7.74 -12.39 3.78
C PRO A 142 7.30 -13.85 4.03
N PHE A 143 6.01 -14.18 3.90
CA PHE A 143 5.55 -15.56 4.04
C PHE A 143 6.11 -16.47 2.92
N PRO A 144 6.46 -17.74 3.21
CA PRO A 144 6.94 -18.67 2.19
C PRO A 144 5.91 -18.90 1.08
N GLY A 145 6.34 -18.83 -0.18
CA GLY A 145 5.47 -19.02 -1.34
C GLY A 145 4.46 -17.89 -1.57
N GLN A 146 4.63 -16.76 -0.87
CA GLN A 146 3.79 -15.60 -1.00
C GLN A 146 3.98 -14.94 -2.37
N ASN A 147 2.88 -14.58 -3.02
CA ASN A 147 2.86 -13.85 -4.29
C ASN A 147 1.87 -12.68 -4.25
N LYS A 148 1.46 -12.24 -3.06
CA LYS A 148 0.63 -11.05 -2.87
C LYS A 148 1.40 -9.95 -2.14
N PRO A 149 1.23 -8.69 -2.57
CA PRO A 149 1.96 -7.57 -2.02
C PRO A 149 1.33 -7.04 -0.73
N TYR A 150 2.06 -6.17 -0.03
CA TYR A 150 1.42 -5.26 0.92
C TYR A 150 0.50 -4.28 0.17
N LEU A 151 -0.73 -4.12 0.66
CA LEU A 151 -1.66 -3.13 0.14
C LEU A 151 -1.58 -1.84 0.93
N TYR A 152 -1.67 -0.74 0.20
CA TYR A 152 -1.70 0.60 0.74
C TYR A 152 -2.93 1.35 0.26
N PHE A 153 -3.71 1.85 1.21
CA PHE A 153 -4.84 2.74 0.94
C PHE A 153 -4.57 4.10 1.57
N SER A 154 -4.64 5.16 0.79
CA SER A 154 -4.54 6.54 1.25
C SER A 154 -5.93 7.11 1.49
N ALA A 155 -6.13 7.76 2.64
CA ALA A 155 -7.35 8.52 2.91
C ALA A 155 -7.31 9.94 2.32
N TYR A 156 -6.25 10.27 1.57
CA TYR A 156 -6.03 11.58 0.95
C TYR A 156 -6.21 12.74 1.94
N ASN A 157 -5.61 12.60 3.12
CA ASN A 157 -5.72 13.53 4.26
C ASN A 157 -7.16 13.80 4.72
N GLY A 158 -7.99 12.75 4.83
CA GLY A 158 -9.36 12.88 5.34
C GLY A 158 -10.42 13.06 4.26
N LYS A 159 -10.04 13.08 2.98
CA LYS A 159 -11.00 13.13 1.86
C LYS A 159 -11.69 11.79 1.61
N GLY A 160 -11.27 10.75 2.33
CA GLY A 160 -11.81 9.40 2.25
C GLY A 160 -10.98 8.51 1.35
N TYR A 161 -11.22 7.21 1.48
CA TYR A 161 -10.58 6.18 0.67
C TYR A 161 -11.29 6.00 -0.65
N LYS A 162 -10.53 5.64 -1.68
CA LYS A 162 -11.08 5.28 -2.98
C LYS A 162 -11.12 3.78 -3.14
N ARG A 163 -12.23 3.32 -3.72
CA ARG A 163 -12.56 1.90 -3.88
C ARG A 163 -11.60 1.21 -4.84
N ASP A 164 -11.27 1.87 -5.94
CA ASP A 164 -10.56 1.27 -7.06
C ASP A 164 -9.04 1.53 -7.03
N ASP A 165 -8.53 2.04 -5.90
CA ASP A 165 -7.09 2.30 -5.75
C ASP A 165 -6.27 0.99 -5.65
N ASN A 166 -6.88 -0.15 -5.34
CA ASN A 166 -6.27 -1.49 -5.33
C ASN A 166 -7.19 -2.54 -5.98
N SER A 167 -7.91 -2.21 -7.05
CA SER A 167 -8.99 -3.08 -7.61
C SER A 167 -8.56 -4.52 -7.93
N ASP A 168 -7.29 -4.71 -8.23
CA ASP A 168 -6.73 -5.99 -8.66
C ASP A 168 -6.44 -6.94 -7.47
N HIS A 169 -6.32 -6.37 -6.27
CA HIS A 169 -6.01 -7.10 -5.04
C HIS A 169 -7.18 -7.08 -4.06
N MET A 170 -7.73 -5.89 -3.80
CA MET A 170 -8.75 -5.64 -2.78
C MET A 170 -9.55 -4.38 -3.12
N ASN A 171 -10.85 -4.58 -3.32
CA ASN A 171 -11.75 -3.53 -3.81
C ASN A 171 -12.16 -2.48 -2.78
N ARG A 172 -11.74 -2.55 -1.51
CA ARG A 172 -12.07 -1.53 -0.50
C ARG A 172 -11.21 -1.72 0.75
N PRO A 173 -10.91 -0.64 1.49
CA PRO A 173 -10.24 -0.76 2.78
C PRO A 173 -11.19 -1.30 3.87
N TYR A 174 -10.68 -1.38 5.09
CA TYR A 174 -11.41 -1.79 6.27
C TYR A 174 -12.13 -0.65 6.99
N TYR A 175 -13.26 -0.99 7.61
CA TYR A 175 -14.18 -0.10 8.32
C TYR A 175 -14.56 -0.69 9.68
N GLN A 176 -14.81 0.20 10.64
CA GLN A 176 -15.20 -0.10 12.01
C GLN A 176 -16.70 -0.37 12.16
N GLU A 177 -17.52 0.31 11.35
CA GLU A 177 -18.97 0.37 11.55
C GLU A 177 -19.74 0.37 10.21
N LYS A 178 -20.98 -0.13 10.26
CA LYS A 178 -22.02 0.07 9.24
C LYS A 178 -23.05 1.08 9.78
N SER A 179 -23.64 1.89 8.90
CA SER A 179 -24.83 2.67 9.20
C SER A 179 -26.03 1.77 9.47
N SER A 180 -27.11 2.34 9.99
CA SER A 180 -28.41 1.65 10.14
C SER A 180 -28.97 1.12 8.81
N SER A 181 -28.54 1.67 7.67
CA SER A 181 -28.87 1.20 6.32
C SER A 181 -27.91 0.14 5.77
N GLY A 182 -26.97 -0.36 6.59
CA GLY A 182 -25.99 -1.38 6.20
C GLY A 182 -24.81 -0.86 5.37
N VAL A 183 -24.66 0.46 5.23
CA VAL A 183 -23.58 1.10 4.45
C VAL A 183 -22.37 1.31 5.35
N LEU A 184 -21.17 0.89 4.89
CA LEU A 184 -19.93 1.13 5.62
C LEU A 184 -19.73 2.64 5.87
N SER A 185 -19.62 3.05 7.14
CA SER A 185 -19.72 4.47 7.53
C SER A 185 -18.44 5.04 8.12
N LYS A 186 -17.66 4.25 8.85
CA LYS A 186 -16.49 4.72 9.59
C LYS A 186 -15.24 3.91 9.23
N PRO A 187 -14.38 4.37 8.32
CA PRO A 187 -13.19 3.63 7.96
C PRO A 187 -12.17 3.68 9.11
N TYR A 188 -11.31 2.66 9.21
CA TYR A 188 -10.10 2.77 10.04
C TYR A 188 -9.19 3.87 9.50
N ASN A 189 -8.49 4.59 10.39
CA ASN A 189 -7.52 5.62 10.03
C ASN A 189 -8.02 6.70 9.04
N PRO A 190 -9.21 7.29 9.25
CA PRO A 190 -9.94 8.09 8.25
C PRO A 190 -9.18 9.30 7.69
N SER A 191 -8.11 9.75 8.33
CA SER A 191 -7.29 10.91 7.92
C SER A 191 -5.88 10.55 7.46
N SER A 192 -5.48 9.27 7.46
CA SER A 192 -4.13 8.83 7.10
C SER A 192 -4.16 7.74 6.03
N TYR A 193 -3.88 6.50 6.41
CA TYR A 193 -3.73 5.37 5.52
C TYR A 193 -3.98 4.03 6.23
N GLN A 194 -4.24 3.00 5.44
CA GLN A 194 -4.27 1.61 5.89
C GLN A 194 -3.17 0.83 5.17
N LEU A 195 -2.42 0.03 5.94
CA LEU A 195 -1.51 -1.00 5.44
C LEU A 195 -2.10 -2.36 5.77
N ILE A 196 -2.17 -3.22 4.76
CA ILE A 196 -2.81 -4.54 4.86
C ILE A 196 -1.88 -5.56 4.19
N THR A 197 -1.64 -6.68 4.85
CA THR A 197 -0.89 -7.81 4.28
C THR A 197 -1.84 -8.95 3.92
N PRO A 198 -1.52 -9.78 2.93
CA PRO A 198 -2.33 -10.94 2.51
C PRO A 198 -2.36 -12.10 3.52
N GLY A 199 -1.83 -11.93 4.74
CA GLY A 199 -1.84 -12.99 5.74
C GLY A 199 -1.01 -14.23 5.37
N ALA A 200 -1.16 -15.30 6.16
CA ALA A 200 -0.47 -16.57 5.91
C ALA A 200 -1.18 -17.48 4.90
N ASP A 201 -2.42 -17.16 4.51
CA ASP A 201 -3.20 -17.87 3.49
C ASP A 201 -2.90 -17.37 2.06
N ASN A 202 -2.03 -16.36 1.92
CA ASN A 202 -1.60 -15.80 0.64
C ASN A 202 -2.75 -15.17 -0.16
N LYS A 203 -3.74 -14.58 0.54
CA LYS A 203 -4.88 -13.93 -0.11
C LYS A 203 -5.26 -12.65 0.61
N HIS A 204 -5.61 -11.64 -0.18
CA HIS A 204 -6.36 -10.51 0.35
C HIS A 204 -7.83 -10.85 0.45
N GLY A 205 -8.47 -10.40 1.52
CA GLY A 205 -9.90 -10.43 1.65
C GLY A 205 -10.57 -9.36 0.78
N LYS A 206 -11.90 -9.35 0.80
CA LYS A 206 -12.69 -8.34 0.06
C LYS A 206 -12.72 -6.96 0.74
N GLY A 207 -12.19 -6.84 1.95
CA GLY A 207 -12.29 -5.64 2.80
C GLY A 207 -13.65 -5.44 3.46
N GLY A 208 -13.97 -4.22 3.88
CA GLY A 208 -15.27 -3.90 4.48
C GLY A 208 -15.23 -3.88 6.02
N LEU A 209 -16.25 -4.44 6.68
CA LEU A 209 -16.27 -4.40 8.15
C LEU A 209 -15.18 -5.29 8.71
N TYR A 210 -14.46 -4.76 9.70
CA TYR A 210 -13.41 -5.45 10.45
C TYR A 210 -13.61 -5.16 11.93
N ASP A 211 -13.63 -6.21 12.74
CA ASP A 211 -13.74 -6.15 14.19
C ASP A 211 -12.55 -6.88 14.82
N PRO A 212 -11.53 -6.18 15.34
CA PRO A 212 -10.35 -6.81 15.93
C PRO A 212 -10.65 -7.63 17.19
N GLN A 213 -11.85 -7.50 17.78
CA GLN A 213 -12.24 -8.23 18.99
C GLN A 213 -13.07 -9.48 18.70
N ALA A 214 -13.54 -9.65 17.46
CA ALA A 214 -14.27 -10.84 17.09
C ALA A 214 -13.32 -12.05 16.98
N SER A 215 -13.85 -13.25 17.28
CA SER A 215 -13.13 -14.52 17.09
C SER A 215 -12.75 -14.75 15.62
N ASP A 216 -13.57 -14.21 14.72
CA ASP A 216 -13.25 -14.03 13.30
C ASP A 216 -13.30 -12.52 13.04
N PRO A 217 -12.13 -11.85 12.96
CA PRO A 217 -12.07 -10.39 12.92
C PRO A 217 -12.61 -9.80 11.62
N VAL A 218 -12.80 -10.65 10.64
CA VAL A 218 -13.33 -10.29 9.35
C VAL A 218 -14.79 -10.70 9.38
N GLU A 219 -15.69 -9.76 9.74
CA GLU A 219 -17.10 -10.10 9.98
C GLU A 219 -17.62 -11.01 8.85
N ALA A 220 -17.99 -12.23 9.21
CA ALA A 220 -18.72 -13.14 8.36
C ALA A 220 -20.10 -12.52 8.07
N ASN A 221 -20.13 -11.49 7.21
CA ASN A 221 -21.26 -11.33 6.31
C ASN A 221 -21.52 -12.75 5.78
N SER A 222 -22.79 -13.16 5.73
CA SER A 222 -23.30 -14.50 5.41
C SER A 222 -22.68 -15.25 4.21
N ASP A 223 -21.75 -14.61 3.51
CA ASP A 223 -20.79 -15.15 2.57
C ASP A 223 -19.75 -16.02 3.31
N SER A 224 -20.03 -17.31 3.40
CA SER A 224 -19.13 -18.38 3.89
C SER A 224 -17.73 -18.39 3.24
N ALA A 225 -17.52 -17.59 2.19
CA ALA A 225 -16.24 -17.34 1.53
C ALA A 225 -15.23 -16.56 2.39
N ARG A 226 -15.64 -15.87 3.48
CA ARG A 226 -14.74 -15.02 4.28
C ARG A 226 -13.99 -15.74 5.41
N ALA A 227 -14.45 -16.92 5.82
CA ALA A 227 -13.87 -17.68 6.94
C ALA A 227 -12.40 -18.11 6.73
N ALA A 228 -11.86 -17.91 5.52
CA ALA A 228 -10.48 -18.19 5.17
C ALA A 228 -9.60 -16.94 5.04
N GLU A 229 -10.14 -15.72 5.12
CA GLU A 229 -9.38 -14.47 4.93
C GLU A 229 -8.45 -14.25 6.16
N TRP A 230 -7.12 -14.42 5.99
CA TRP A 230 -6.14 -14.23 7.07
C TRP A 230 -5.37 -12.91 6.95
N ASP A 231 -5.90 -11.95 6.20
CA ASP A 231 -5.38 -10.59 6.03
C ASP A 231 -5.67 -9.69 7.27
N ASN A 232 -5.56 -10.28 8.46
CA ASN A 232 -5.86 -9.68 9.75
C ASN A 232 -4.68 -8.90 10.36
N ILE A 233 -3.50 -8.93 9.74
CA ILE A 233 -2.37 -8.13 10.18
C ILE A 233 -2.45 -6.77 9.47
N THR A 234 -2.83 -5.75 10.23
CA THR A 234 -3.05 -4.40 9.72
C THR A 234 -2.39 -3.37 10.65
N ASN A 235 -2.18 -2.14 10.16
CA ASN A 235 -1.59 -1.06 10.98
C ASN A 235 -2.54 -0.44 12.00
N PHE A 236 -3.78 -0.92 12.11
CA PHE A 236 -4.80 -0.38 13.02
C PHE A 236 -5.36 -1.44 13.96
N ALA A 237 -4.84 -2.67 13.91
CA ALA A 237 -5.25 -3.77 14.77
C ALA A 237 -4.02 -4.43 15.39
N SER A 238 -3.90 -4.32 16.70
CA SER A 238 -3.00 -5.18 17.49
C SER A 238 -3.69 -6.53 17.68
N GLN A 239 -3.71 -7.40 16.65
CA GLN A 239 -4.28 -8.73 16.82
C GLN A 239 -3.49 -9.52 17.89
N PRO A 240 -4.15 -10.21 18.84
CA PRO A 240 -3.51 -11.26 19.62
C PRO A 240 -3.07 -12.39 18.68
N GLU A 241 -2.02 -13.13 19.02
CA GLU A 241 -1.56 -14.29 18.26
C GLU A 241 -2.76 -15.20 17.96
N LEU A 242 -3.02 -15.47 16.67
CA LEU A 242 -3.93 -16.54 16.30
C LEU A 242 -3.38 -17.82 16.95
N VAL A 243 -4.02 -18.28 18.01
CA VAL A 243 -3.76 -19.61 18.56
C VAL A 243 -4.32 -20.58 17.52
N PRO A 244 -3.49 -21.35 16.81
CA PRO A 244 -3.99 -22.35 15.88
C PRO A 244 -4.89 -23.32 16.67
N GLN A 245 -6.12 -23.56 16.20
CA GLN A 245 -6.93 -24.67 16.70
C GLN A 245 -6.39 -26.01 16.19
#